data_AF-B5JMP1-F1
#
_entry.id   AF-B5JMP1-F1
#
_cell.length_a   1.000
_cell.length_b   1.000
_cell.length_c   1.000
_cell.angle_alpha   90.00
_cell.angle_beta   90.00
_cell.angle_gamma   90.00
#
_symmetry.space_group_name_H-M   'P 1'
#
loop_
_entity.id
_entity.type
_entity.pdbx_description
1 polymer ?
#
loop_
_entity_poly.entity_id
_entity_poly.type
_entity_poly.pdbx_seq_one_letter_code
_entity_poly.pdbx_strand_id
1 'polypeptide(L)' 'MDFHHAHILARYVTETGKIIPAKMNRINAKQQRKITKAIKRARNLRLMK' A
#
# COMPACT_ATOMS: atom_id res chain seq x y z
N MET A 1 4.04 5.69 -9.03
CA MET A 1 3.23 5.70 -7.78
C MET A 1 4.19 5.98 -6.66
N ASP A 2 4.42 7.26 -6.46
CA ASP A 2 5.30 7.82 -5.46
C ASP A 2 4.79 7.54 -4.05
N PHE A 3 5.69 7.06 -3.20
CA PHE A 3 5.46 6.82 -1.76
C PHE A 3 5.17 8.11 -0.99
N HIS A 4 5.37 9.28 -1.62
CA HIS A 4 5.00 10.60 -1.11
C HIS A 4 3.50 10.75 -0.82
N HIS A 5 2.64 9.90 -1.42
CA HIS A 5 1.20 9.94 -1.21
C HIS A 5 0.74 8.90 -0.18
N ALA A 6 1.27 8.96 1.04
CA ALA A 6 0.94 8.02 2.13
C ALA A 6 -0.58 7.88 2.34
N HIS A 7 -1.35 8.95 2.13
CA HIS A 7 -2.82 8.96 2.20
C HIS A 7 -3.49 8.03 1.17
N ILE A 8 -2.90 7.84 -0.01
CA ILE A 8 -3.43 6.91 -1.02
C ILE A 8 -3.12 5.48 -0.61
N LEU A 9 -1.91 5.24 -0.10
CA LEU A 9 -1.46 3.93 0.35
C LEU A 9 -2.22 3.44 1.59
N ALA A 10 -2.66 4.36 2.45
CA ALA A 10 -3.47 4.07 3.63
C ALA A 10 -4.78 3.31 3.30
N ARG A 11 -5.37 3.55 2.11
CA ARG A 11 -6.59 2.85 1.66
C ARG A 11 -6.35 1.38 1.31
N TYR A 12 -5.10 0.97 1.13
CA TYR A 12 -4.70 -0.39 0.77
C TYR A 12 -4.12 -1.18 1.95
N VAL A 13 -4.23 -0.65 3.17
CA VAL A 13 -3.84 -1.31 4.41
C VAL A 13 -5.01 -1.34 5.38
N THR A 14 -5.06 -2.36 6.22
CA THR A 14 -6.01 -2.45 7.33
C THR A 14 -5.63 -1.48 8.44
N GLU A 15 -6.52 -1.27 9.41
CA GLU A 15 -6.24 -0.45 10.61
C GLU A 15 -5.02 -0.94 11.39
N THR A 16 -4.76 -2.25 11.34
CA THR A 16 -3.60 -2.92 11.94
C THR A 16 -2.32 -2.83 11.11
N GLY A 17 -2.36 -2.21 9.93
CA GLY A 17 -1.21 -2.12 9.02
C GLY A 17 -0.95 -3.40 8.21
N LYS A 18 -1.90 -4.32 8.07
CA LYS A 18 -1.75 -5.44 7.11
C LYS A 18 -2.12 -4.96 5.70
N ILE A 19 -1.38 -5.40 4.69
CA ILE A 19 -1.69 -5.03 3.29
C ILE A 19 -2.94 -5.80 2.86
N ILE A 20 -3.94 -5.08 2.34
CA ILE A 20 -5.19 -5.67 1.89
C ILE A 20 -4.94 -6.47 0.58
N PRO A 21 -5.49 -7.69 0.46
CA PRO A 21 -5.37 -8.48 -0.77
C PRO A 21 -6.01 -7.82 -1.99
N ALA A 22 -5.44 -8.06 -3.18
CA ALA A 22 -5.92 -7.51 -4.45
C ALA A 22 -7.41 -7.82 -4.74
N LYS A 23 -7.90 -8.98 -4.27
CA LYS A 23 -9.29 -9.42 -4.44
C LYS A 23 -10.30 -8.45 -3.79
N MET A 24 -9.98 -7.93 -2.60
CA MET A 24 -10.86 -6.98 -1.91
C MET A 24 -10.85 -5.62 -2.61
N ASN A 25 -9.68 -5.20 -3.11
CA ASN A 25 -9.53 -3.92 -3.80
C ASN A 25 -9.92 -3.95 -5.28
N ARG A 26 -10.28 -5.12 -5.83
CA ARG A 26 -10.60 -5.34 -7.26
C ARG A 26 -9.56 -4.74 -8.22
N ILE A 27 -8.28 -4.86 -7.87
CA ILE A 27 -7.16 -4.36 -8.70
C ILE A 27 -6.40 -5.51 -9.34
N ASN A 28 -5.72 -5.22 -10.45
CA ASN A 28 -4.91 -6.22 -11.14
C ASN A 28 -3.60 -6.52 -10.40
N ALA A 29 -2.99 -7.67 -10.71
CA ALA A 29 -1.76 -8.11 -10.05
C ALA A 29 -0.58 -7.12 -10.24
N LYS A 30 -0.51 -6.43 -11.38
CA LYS A 30 0.54 -5.43 -11.67
C LYS A 30 0.41 -4.21 -10.77
N GLN A 31 -0.81 -3.74 -10.52
CA GLN A 31 -1.12 -2.65 -9.61
C GLN A 31 -0.83 -3.06 -8.16
N GLN A 32 -1.26 -4.25 -7.74
CA GLN A 32 -0.96 -4.77 -6.39
C GLN A 32 0.55 -4.80 -6.12
N ARG A 33 1.37 -5.30 -7.06
CA ARG A 33 2.84 -5.31 -6.90
C ARG A 33 3.42 -3.90 -6.71
N LYS A 34 2.92 -2.92 -7.47
CA LYS A 34 3.33 -1.51 -7.35
C LYS A 34 2.96 -0.95 -5.97
N ILE A 35 1.73 -1.17 -5.52
CA ILE A 35 1.21 -0.72 -4.22
C ILE A 35 2.00 -1.37 -3.08
N THR A 36 2.17 -2.68 -3.08
CA THR A 36 2.95 -3.41 -2.07
C THR A 36 4.39 -2.88 -1.97
N LYS A 37 5.05 -2.60 -3.11
CA LYS A 37 6.41 -2.04 -3.10
C LYS A 37 6.44 -0.62 -2.51
N ALA A 38 5.45 0.21 -2.83
CA ALA A 38 5.33 1.56 -2.29
C ALA A 38 5.06 1.55 -0.78
N ILE A 39 4.12 0.70 -0.31
CA ILE A 39 3.80 0.50 1.11
C ILE A 39 5.05 0.09 1.90
N LYS A 40 5.78 -0.92 1.43
CA LYS A 40 7.01 -1.39 2.10
C LYS A 40 8.07 -0.31 2.20
N ARG A 41 8.24 0.51 1.15
CA ARG A 41 9.17 1.66 1.16
C ARG A 41 8.72 2.74 2.15
N ALA A 42 7.43 3.11 2.14
CA ALA A 42 6.88 4.10 3.06
C ALA A 42 7.05 3.69 4.54
N ARG A 43 6.88 2.39 4.85
CA ARG A 43 7.16 1.84 6.20
C ARG A 43 8.61 1.99 6.60
N ASN A 44 9.53 1.67 5.69
CA ASN A 44 10.96 1.81 5.96
C ASN A 44 11.36 3.27 6.24
N LEU A 45 10.68 4.21 5.60
CA LEU A 45 10.86 5.65 5.79
C LEU A 45 10.05 6.23 6.97
N ARG A 46 9.36 5.39 7.77
CA ARG A 46 8.45 5.79 8.87
C ARG A 46 7.34 6.78 8.47
N LEU A 47 6.97 6.80 7.19
CA LEU A 47 5.89 7.64 6.66
C LEU A 47 4.51 7.00 6.81
N MET A 48 4.45 5.71 7.18
CA MET A 48 3.23 4.93 7.30
C MET A 48 3.42 3.78 8.29
N LYS A 49 2.35 3.42 9.01
CA LYS A 49 2.30 2.24 9.89
C LYS A 49 2.39 0.92 9.12
#